data_AF-A0A839Z1A5-F1
#
_entry.id   AF-A0A839Z1A5-F1
#
_cell.length_a   1.000
_cell.length_b   1.000
_cell.length_c   1.000
_cell.angle_alpha   90.00
_cell.angle_beta   90.00
_cell.angle_gamma   90.00
#
_symmetry.space_group_name_H-M   'P 1'
#
loop_
_entity.id
_entity.type
_entity.pdbx_description
1 polymer ?
#
loop_
_entity_poly.entity_id
_entity_poly.type
_entity_poly.pdbx_seq_one_letter_code
_entity_poly.pdbx_strand_id
1 'polypeptide(L)'
;MFGVDGVEILVVAIAALLVIGPKDLPLAMRTVGRWVGKVRGYARHFNAGIDAVMREAELEAMEKEWREQNARIMAKYPQVESGDPGTSGDVPHGEDGKGQTRLPLDEEADKRPPGERELP
;
A
#
# COMPACT_ATOMS: atom_id res chain seq x y z
N MET A 1 -8.46 18.54 20.53
CA MET A 1 -8.83 19.89 21.03
C MET A 1 -8.84 20.86 19.87
N PHE A 2 -9.90 20.82 19.07
CA PHE A 2 -10.34 21.90 18.19
C PHE A 2 -11.85 21.77 18.17
N GLY A 3 -12.49 22.34 19.19
CA GLY A 3 -13.93 22.55 19.18
C GLY A 3 -14.17 23.64 18.17
N VAL A 4 -14.73 23.28 17.03
CA VAL A 4 -15.30 24.23 16.10
C VAL A 4 -16.76 23.85 16.00
N ASP A 5 -17.55 24.39 16.92
CA ASP A 5 -18.99 24.16 16.95
C ASP A 5 -19.67 24.95 15.82
N GLY A 6 -20.91 24.59 15.48
CA GLY A 6 -21.64 25.22 14.37
C GLY A 6 -21.74 26.75 14.47
N VAL A 7 -21.72 27.30 15.70
CA VAL A 7 -21.72 28.74 15.96
C VAL A 7 -20.37 29.38 15.57
N GLU A 8 -19.24 28.73 15.83
CA GLU A 8 -17.92 29.28 15.50
C GLU A 8 -17.71 29.33 13.99
N ILE A 9 -18.17 28.30 13.25
CA ILE A 9 -18.21 28.34 11.77
C ILE A 9 -19.04 29.54 11.30
N LEU A 10 -20.21 29.79 11.91
CA LEU A 10 -21.09 30.90 11.53
C LEU A 10 -20.42 32.26 11.76
N VAL A 11 -19.76 32.46 12.91
CA VAL A 11 -19.03 33.70 13.22
C VAL A 11 -17.92 33.93 12.20
N VAL A 12 -17.13 32.89 11.87
CA VAL A 12 -16.08 32.98 10.85
C VAL A 12 -16.67 33.28 9.47
N ALA A 13 -17.80 32.67 9.10
CA ALA A 13 -18.46 32.94 7.84
C ALA A 13 -18.93 34.41 7.73
N ILE A 14 -19.51 34.96 8.80
CA ILE A 14 -19.90 36.38 8.85
C ILE A 14 -18.66 37.27 8.76
N ALA A 15 -17.60 36.97 9.52
CA ALA A 15 -16.36 37.73 9.46
C ALA A 15 -15.73 37.72 8.06
N ALA A 16 -15.73 36.57 7.37
CA ALA A 16 -15.26 36.44 6.00
C ALA A 16 -16.10 37.29 5.03
N LEU A 17 -17.43 37.31 5.21
CA LEU A 17 -18.32 38.16 4.41
C LEU A 17 -18.06 39.65 4.64
N LEU A 18 -17.69 40.06 5.85
CA LEU A 18 -17.35 41.46 6.15
C LEU A 18 -15.99 41.88 5.59
N VAL A 19 -14.98 41.02 5.73
CA VAL A 19 -13.60 41.32 5.31
C VAL A 19 -13.45 41.26 3.79
N ILE A 20 -13.99 40.21 3.16
CA ILE A 20 -13.87 40.00 1.71
C ILE A 20 -15.02 40.69 0.98
N GLY A 21 -16.21 40.74 1.59
CA GLY A 21 -17.43 41.20 0.94
C GLY A 21 -18.26 40.03 0.40
N PRO A 22 -19.61 40.09 0.49
CA PRO A 22 -20.50 39.01 0.04
C PRO A 22 -20.46 38.77 -1.48
N LYS A 23 -20.08 39.79 -2.27
CA LYS A 23 -19.99 39.70 -3.73
C LYS A 23 -18.66 39.10 -4.19
N ASP A 24 -17.60 39.27 -3.40
CA ASP A 24 -16.25 38.83 -3.75
C ASP A 24 -15.93 37.43 -3.20
N LEU A 25 -16.60 37.00 -2.13
CA LEU A 25 -16.50 35.63 -1.59
C LEU A 25 -16.74 34.54 -2.67
N PRO A 26 -17.79 34.58 -3.51
CA PRO A 26 -17.98 33.55 -4.54
C PRO A 26 -16.87 33.55 -5.60
N LEU A 27 -16.27 34.71 -5.89
CA LEU A 27 -15.12 34.79 -6.80
C LEU A 27 -13.83 34.25 -6.13
N ALA A 28 -13.63 34.55 -4.85
CA ALA A 28 -12.51 34.05 -4.05
C ALA A 28 -12.57 32.52 -3.92
N MET A 29 -13.75 31.96 -3.59
CA MET A 29 -13.96 30.50 -3.53
C MET A 29 -13.62 29.81 -4.85
N ARG A 30 -14.02 30.40 -5.98
CA ARG A 30 -13.66 29.88 -7.31
C ARG A 30 -12.16 29.90 -7.57
N THR A 31 -11.48 30.95 -7.13
CA THR A 31 -10.03 31.11 -7.29
C THR A 31 -9.27 30.10 -6.43
N VAL A 32 -9.64 29.98 -5.16
CA VAL A 32 -9.09 29.00 -4.23
C VAL A 32 -9.36 27.58 -4.74
N GLY A 33 -10.59 27.29 -5.15
CA GLY A 33 -10.97 25.97 -5.69
C GLY A 33 -10.16 25.61 -6.93
N ARG A 34 -9.93 26.56 -7.85
CA ARG A 34 -9.07 26.34 -9.03
C ARG A 34 -7.61 26.08 -8.65
N TRP A 35 -7.10 26.81 -7.64
CA TRP A 35 -5.73 26.64 -7.15
C TRP A 35 -5.55 25.28 -6.47
N VAL A 36 -6.44 24.92 -5.54
CA VAL A 36 -6.48 23.62 -4.87
C VAL A 36 -6.63 22.48 -5.88
N GLY A 37 -7.50 22.64 -6.88
CA GLY A 37 -7.68 21.64 -7.95
C GLY A 37 -6.40 21.42 -8.75
N LYS A 38 -5.63 22.49 -9.01
CA LYS A 38 -4.34 22.43 -9.69
C LYS A 38 -3.28 21.72 -8.83
N VAL A 39 -3.17 22.09 -7.55
CA VAL A 39 -2.27 21.43 -6.58
C VAL A 39 -2.60 19.94 -6.46
N ARG A 40 -3.88 19.58 -6.38
CA ARG A 40 -4.34 18.18 -6.35
C ARG A 40 -4.08 17.45 -7.67
N GLY A 41 -4.09 18.16 -8.80
CA GLY A 41 -3.61 17.66 -10.08
C GLY A 41 -2.14 17.28 -10.03
N TYR A 42 -1.28 18.18 -9.56
CA TYR A 42 0.15 17.90 -9.39
C TYR A 42 0.40 16.77 -8.39
N ALA A 43 -0.28 16.76 -7.24
CA ALA A 43 -0.16 15.72 -6.23
C ALA A 43 -0.45 14.31 -6.78
N ARG A 44 -1.38 14.16 -7.74
CA ARG A 44 -1.63 12.88 -8.42
C ARG A 44 -0.42 12.37 -9.20
N HIS A 45 0.36 13.27 -9.80
CA HIS A 45 1.61 12.92 -10.47
C HIS A 45 2.75 12.66 -9.47
N PHE A 46 2.76 13.36 -8.33
CA PHE A 46 3.69 13.07 -7.25
C PHE A 46 3.45 11.73 -6.59
N ASN A 47 2.19 11.29 -6.41
CA ASN A 47 1.92 9.96 -5.86
C ASN A 47 2.59 8.85 -6.70
N ALA A 48 2.55 8.95 -8.03
CA ALA A 48 3.22 7.97 -8.90
C ALA A 48 4.76 7.99 -8.77
N GLY A 49 5.36 9.16 -8.47
CA GLY A 49 6.79 9.28 -8.21
C GLY A 49 7.18 8.91 -6.77
N ILE A 50 6.30 9.18 -5.81
CA ILE A 50 6.45 8.81 -4.41
C ILE A 50 6.32 7.30 -4.25
N ASP A 51 5.47 6.60 -4.99
CA ASP A 51 5.42 5.13 -4.94
C ASP A 51 6.76 4.49 -5.36
N ALA A 52 7.48 5.10 -6.31
CA ALA A 52 8.81 4.64 -6.71
C ALA A 52 9.87 4.91 -5.64
N VAL A 53 9.86 6.11 -5.05
CA VAL A 53 10.81 6.50 -3.98
C VAL A 53 10.49 5.82 -2.65
N MET A 54 9.21 5.64 -2.32
CA MET A 54 8.76 4.92 -1.13
C MET A 54 9.06 3.45 -1.23
N ARG A 55 8.98 2.84 -2.42
CA ARG A 55 9.46 1.47 -2.59
C ARG A 55 10.95 1.35 -2.24
N GLU A 56 11.75 2.34 -2.62
CA GLU A 56 13.18 2.40 -2.28
C GLU A 56 13.42 2.67 -0.78
N ALA A 57 12.65 3.57 -0.18
CA ALA A 57 12.74 3.88 1.25
C ALA A 57 12.19 2.77 2.17
N GLU A 58 11.13 2.07 1.75
CA GLU A 58 10.61 0.86 2.41
C GLU A 58 11.64 -0.26 2.32
N LEU A 59 12.36 -0.40 1.19
CA LEU A 59 13.43 -1.39 1.04
C LEU A 59 14.62 -1.11 1.98
N GLU A 60 15.09 0.13 2.07
CA GLU A 60 16.18 0.48 3.02
C GLU A 60 15.75 0.31 4.49
N ALA A 61 14.53 0.70 4.84
CA ALA A 61 14.00 0.53 6.19
C ALA A 61 13.82 -0.96 6.54
N MET A 62 13.28 -1.76 5.62
CA MET A 62 13.14 -3.22 5.77
C MET A 62 14.51 -3.91 5.87
N GLU A 63 15.50 -3.51 5.08
CA GLU A 63 16.84 -4.10 5.13
C GLU A 63 17.51 -3.85 6.49
N LYS A 64 17.35 -2.65 7.04
CA LYS A 64 17.88 -2.31 8.36
C LYS A 64 17.20 -3.13 9.48
N GLU A 65 15.87 -3.25 9.44
CA GLU A 65 15.13 -4.08 10.40
C GLU A 65 15.47 -5.56 10.26
N TRP A 66 15.62 -6.06 9.02
CA TRP A 66 16.03 -7.43 8.73
C TRP A 66 17.43 -7.73 9.25
N ARG A 67 18.40 -6.82 9.03
CA ARG A 67 19.76 -6.95 9.55
C ARG A 67 19.80 -6.97 11.07
N GLU A 68 19.04 -6.09 11.73
CA GLU A 68 18.97 -6.05 13.19
C GLU A 68 18.29 -7.30 13.79
N GLN A 69 17.28 -7.85 13.10
CA GLN A 69 16.65 -9.11 13.49
C GLN A 69 17.59 -10.29 13.25
N ASN A 70 18.24 -10.36 12.09
CA ASN A 70 19.16 -11.44 11.74
C ASN A 70 20.40 -11.44 12.66
N ALA A 71 20.94 -10.27 12.98
CA ALA A 71 22.01 -10.12 13.97
C ALA A 71 21.56 -10.57 15.37
N ARG A 72 20.31 -10.27 15.76
CA ARG A 72 19.72 -10.75 17.02
C ARG A 72 19.51 -12.27 17.03
N ILE A 73 19.16 -12.87 15.91
CA ILE A 73 19.02 -14.33 15.77
C ILE A 73 20.40 -15.00 15.87
N MET A 74 21.40 -14.51 15.14
CA MET A 74 22.79 -14.99 15.22
C MET A 74 23.39 -14.85 16.62
N ALA A 75 23.12 -13.74 17.31
CA ALA A 75 23.55 -13.54 18.69
C ALA A 75 22.88 -14.50 19.69
N LYS A 76 21.62 -14.89 19.42
CA LYS A 76 20.87 -15.85 20.26
C LYS A 76 21.20 -17.32 19.92
N TYR A 77 21.67 -17.59 18.70
CA TYR A 77 22.02 -18.93 18.21
C TYR A 77 23.41 -18.94 17.55
N PRO A 78 24.51 -18.83 18.32
CA PRO A 78 25.87 -18.85 17.77
C PRO A 78 26.33 -20.22 17.24
N GLN A 79 25.47 -21.24 17.25
CA GLN A 79 25.82 -22.65 16.95
C GLN A 79 25.39 -23.10 15.54
N VAL A 80 25.01 -22.20 14.63
CA VAL A 80 24.69 -22.59 13.24
C VAL A 80 25.90 -22.54 12.31
N GLU A 81 27.07 -22.08 12.78
CA GLU A 81 28.32 -22.14 12.03
C GLU A 81 29.08 -23.44 12.31
N SER A 82 28.48 -24.57 11.95
CA SER A 82 29.18 -25.82 11.64
C SER A 82 28.22 -26.77 10.91
N GLY A 83 27.85 -26.39 9.69
CA GLY A 83 27.03 -27.18 8.78
C GLY A 83 27.24 -26.70 7.36
N ASP A 84 28.31 -27.22 6.73
CA ASP A 84 28.58 -27.37 5.30
C ASP A 84 27.63 -26.66 4.28
N PRO A 85 28.13 -25.81 3.35
CA PRO A 85 27.34 -25.26 2.23
C PRO A 85 26.87 -26.31 1.19
N GLY A 86 26.98 -27.61 1.50
CA GLY A 86 26.78 -28.72 0.56
C GLY A 86 25.55 -29.60 0.77
N THR A 87 24.75 -29.44 1.83
CA THR A 87 23.59 -30.33 2.06
C THR A 87 22.26 -29.67 1.66
N SER A 88 22.02 -29.69 0.36
CA SER A 88 20.66 -29.80 -0.15
C SER A 88 20.09 -31.14 0.31
N GLY A 89 19.23 -31.12 1.33
CA GLY A 89 18.39 -32.28 1.63
C GLY A 89 18.16 -32.48 3.10
N ASP A 90 17.02 -31.97 3.57
CA ASP A 90 16.22 -32.58 4.64
C ASP A 90 14.78 -32.05 4.48
N VAL A 91 14.14 -32.45 3.38
CA VAL A 91 12.68 -32.34 3.22
C VAL A 91 12.12 -33.67 3.74
N PRO A 92 11.30 -33.71 4.81
CA PRO A 92 10.70 -34.95 5.27
C PRO A 92 9.77 -35.48 4.18
N HIS A 93 10.18 -36.55 3.51
CA HIS A 93 9.37 -37.28 2.54
C HIS A 93 8.40 -38.18 3.32
N GLY A 94 7.15 -37.74 3.46
CA GLY A 94 6.05 -38.61 3.91
C GLY A 94 5.63 -39.52 2.77
N GLU A 95 6.05 -40.78 2.83
CA GLU A 95 5.63 -41.85 1.93
C GLU A 95 4.34 -42.51 2.42
N ASP A 96 3.20 -42.13 1.85
CA ASP A 96 2.01 -42.95 1.90
C ASP A 96 1.06 -42.74 0.71
N GLY A 97 1.00 -43.75 -0.16
CA GLY A 97 -0.28 -44.16 -0.75
C GLY A 97 -0.57 -43.78 -2.20
N LYS A 98 -0.01 -44.56 -3.14
CA LYS A 98 -0.64 -45.06 -4.39
C LYS A 98 -1.63 -44.13 -5.13
N GLY A 99 -1.22 -43.62 -6.29
CA GLY A 99 -2.16 -43.11 -7.29
C GLY A 99 -1.45 -42.61 -8.55
N GLN A 100 -1.16 -43.52 -9.48
CA GLN A 100 -0.68 -43.15 -10.80
C GLN A 100 -1.72 -42.27 -11.51
N THR A 101 -1.23 -41.36 -12.36
CA THR A 101 -1.67 -41.16 -13.76
C THR A 101 -2.10 -39.72 -14.10
N ARG A 102 -1.22 -39.10 -14.90
CA ARG A 102 -1.43 -38.14 -16.00
C ARG A 102 -2.12 -36.82 -15.68
N LEU A 103 -1.38 -35.73 -15.89
CA LEU A 103 -1.94 -34.45 -16.31
C LEU A 103 -2.75 -34.66 -17.61
N PRO A 104 -4.06 -34.38 -17.62
CA PRO A 104 -4.76 -34.07 -18.85
C PRO A 104 -4.57 -32.57 -19.12
N LEU A 105 -3.67 -32.25 -20.04
CA LEU A 105 -3.53 -30.92 -20.62
C LEU A 105 -4.52 -30.72 -21.77
N ASP A 106 -5.68 -31.38 -21.77
CA ASP A 106 -6.58 -31.36 -22.92
C ASP A 106 -8.06 -31.33 -22.48
N GLU A 107 -8.53 -30.23 -21.92
CA GLU A 107 -9.96 -29.91 -21.97
C GLU A 107 -10.18 -28.40 -21.98
N GLU A 108 -10.46 -27.90 -23.19
CA GLU A 108 -11.26 -26.71 -23.47
C GLU A 108 -10.96 -25.47 -22.60
N ALA A 109 -10.11 -24.58 -23.12
CA ALA A 109 -10.00 -23.21 -22.63
C ALA A 109 -11.42 -22.60 -22.47
N ASP A 110 -11.86 -22.47 -21.21
CA ASP A 110 -13.17 -21.95 -20.87
C ASP A 110 -13.27 -20.48 -21.33
N LYS A 111 -13.92 -20.28 -22.48
CA LYS A 111 -14.12 -18.97 -23.11
C LYS A 111 -15.21 -18.13 -22.43
N ARG A 112 -15.76 -18.56 -21.30
CA ARG A 112 -16.82 -17.82 -20.62
C ARG A 112 -16.27 -16.54 -19.97
N PRO A 113 -16.94 -15.39 -20.19
CA PRO A 113 -16.54 -14.14 -19.60
C PRO A 113 -16.63 -14.20 -18.07
N PRO A 114 -15.84 -13.38 -17.34
CA PRO A 114 -15.63 -13.53 -15.89
C PRO A 114 -16.88 -13.42 -15.01
N GLY A 115 -18.03 -12.99 -15.54
CA GLY A 115 -19.28 -12.79 -14.80
C GLY A 115 -20.19 -14.01 -14.68
N GLU A 116 -20.00 -15.05 -15.49
CA GLU A 116 -20.75 -16.32 -15.39
C GLU A 116 -20.00 -17.40 -14.58
N ARG A 117 -18.89 -17.03 -13.92
CA ARG A 117 -18.15 -17.95 -13.06
C ARG A 117 -18.82 -17.96 -11.69
N GLU A 118 -19.63 -18.98 -11.43
CA GLU A 118 -20.13 -19.27 -10.08
C GLU A 118 -18.91 -19.54 -9.18
N LEU A 119 -18.68 -18.64 -8.21
CA LEU A 119 -17.56 -18.77 -7.28
C LEU A 119 -17.92 -19.79 -6.18
N PRO A 120 -17.00 -20.72 -5.85
CA PRO A 120 -17.14 -21.72 -4.79
C PRO A 120 -16.98 -21.15 -3.37
#